data_AF-A0A0L0NS57-F1
#
_entry.id   AF-A0A0L0NS57-F1
#
_cell.length_a   1.000
_cell.length_b   1.000
_cell.length_c   1.000
_cell.angle_alpha   90.00
_cell.angle_beta   90.00
_cell.angle_gamma   90.00
#
_symmetry.space_group_name_H-M   'P 1'
#
loop_
_entity.id
_entity.type
_entity.pdbx_description
1 polymer ?
#
loop_
_entity_poly.entity_id
_entity_poly.type
_entity_poly.pdbx_seq_one_letter_code
_entity_poly.pdbx_strand_id
1 'polypeptide(L)'
;MSEEVLVLRGTLEGHNGWVTSLATTPSKPDLLLSGSRDKTLIAWKLTGDDAQYGVPKKSFIGHSHIVQDVTISVDGAYALSGSWDKTLRLWDLETGESTKRFDGHTGDVLSVSIASNLRQIVSASRDKTVKVWNTIGECMHTLTSHKDWVSAVRFSPDTKSNTVISASWDKTVKVCYLLFLQICEMMFPIFATSDGFARMRLQLSPRSLILTSLFQIAFILTSLVLGLEQVRAQR
;
A
#
# COMPACT_ATOMS: atom_id res chain seq x y z
N MET A 1 -33.65 -15.92 17.75
CA MET A 1 -32.47 -15.55 16.95
C MET A 1 -32.96 -14.61 15.87
N SER A 2 -32.55 -13.34 15.87
CA SER A 2 -32.88 -12.43 14.78
C SER A 2 -32.05 -12.82 13.56
N GLU A 3 -32.71 -13.18 12.46
CA GLU A 3 -32.04 -13.34 11.19
C GLU A 3 -31.70 -11.93 10.67
N GLU A 4 -30.41 -11.61 10.62
CA GLU A 4 -29.93 -10.39 9.98
C GLU A 4 -29.96 -10.59 8.46
N VAL A 5 -30.86 -9.86 7.78
CA VAL A 5 -31.00 -9.90 6.32
C VAL A 5 -30.54 -8.57 5.73
N LEU A 6 -29.72 -8.64 4.67
CA LEU A 6 -29.32 -7.47 3.90
C LEU A 6 -30.46 -7.04 2.97
N VAL A 7 -30.88 -5.78 3.09
CA VAL A 7 -31.94 -5.19 2.27
C VAL A 7 -31.37 -3.97 1.54
N LEU A 8 -31.67 -3.85 0.25
CA LEU A 8 -31.33 -2.66 -0.54
C LEU A 8 -32.09 -1.44 0.02
N ARG A 9 -31.35 -0.42 0.45
CA ARG A 9 -31.90 0.80 1.08
C ARG A 9 -31.96 2.02 0.16
N GLY A 10 -31.20 2.04 -0.94
CA GLY A 10 -31.18 3.18 -1.86
C GLY A 10 -30.00 3.12 -2.82
N THR A 11 -29.86 4.15 -3.65
CA THR A 11 -28.78 4.33 -4.64
C THR A 11 -28.04 5.66 -4.44
N LEU A 12 -26.79 5.73 -4.89
CA LEU A 12 -25.99 6.96 -4.95
C LEU A 12 -25.63 7.22 -6.42
N GLU A 13 -26.14 8.30 -6.99
CA GLU A 13 -26.00 8.62 -8.42
C GLU A 13 -25.25 9.95 -8.59
N GLY A 14 -24.35 9.99 -9.57
CA GLY A 14 -23.55 11.19 -9.86
C GLY A 14 -22.26 10.95 -10.64
N HIS A 15 -21.73 9.72 -10.64
CA HIS A 15 -20.62 9.35 -11.52
C HIS A 15 -21.10 9.14 -12.98
N ASN A 16 -20.26 9.54 -13.93
CA ASN A 16 -20.51 9.37 -15.37
C ASN A 16 -19.75 8.17 -15.96
N GLY A 17 -19.27 7.27 -15.10
CA GLY A 17 -18.49 6.11 -15.47
C GLY A 17 -18.63 5.00 -14.44
N TRP A 18 -17.99 3.86 -14.70
CA TRP A 18 -18.01 2.75 -13.76
C TRP A 18 -17.34 3.16 -12.45
N VAL A 19 -18.03 2.92 -11.33
CA VAL A 19 -17.45 3.02 -9.99
C VAL A 19 -16.47 1.86 -9.82
N THR A 20 -15.19 2.18 -9.64
CA THR A 20 -14.09 1.20 -9.61
C THR A 20 -13.71 0.79 -8.20
N SER A 21 -13.84 1.70 -7.23
CA SER A 21 -13.46 1.48 -5.84
C SER A 21 -14.28 2.36 -4.90
N LEU A 22 -14.43 1.90 -3.66
CA LEU A 22 -15.17 2.54 -2.59
C LEU A 22 -14.30 2.53 -1.33
N ALA A 23 -14.36 3.59 -0.55
CA ALA A 23 -13.67 3.69 0.73
C ALA A 23 -14.53 4.38 1.78
N THR A 24 -14.46 3.87 3.00
CA THR A 24 -15.12 4.41 4.19
C THR A 24 -14.08 4.66 5.28
N THR A 25 -14.46 5.40 6.31
CA THR A 25 -13.61 5.61 7.48
C THR A 25 -14.40 5.47 8.78
N PRO A 26 -13.82 4.85 9.83
CA PRO A 26 -14.47 4.79 11.14
C PRO A 26 -14.68 6.16 11.79
N SER A 27 -13.84 7.16 11.50
CA SER A 27 -13.92 8.47 12.15
C SER A 27 -15.13 9.30 11.71
N LYS A 28 -15.60 9.07 10.48
CA LYS A 28 -16.70 9.79 9.84
C LYS A 28 -17.59 8.75 9.14
N PRO A 29 -18.50 8.08 9.88
CA PRO A 29 -19.35 7.04 9.31
C PRO A 29 -20.26 7.56 8.19
N ASP A 30 -20.59 8.85 8.22
CA ASP A 30 -21.42 9.50 7.19
C ASP A 30 -20.64 9.82 5.90
N LEU A 31 -19.33 9.53 5.85
CA LEU A 31 -18.47 9.82 4.70
C LEU A 31 -18.19 8.54 3.91
N LEU A 32 -18.55 8.58 2.63
CA LEU A 32 -18.15 7.59 1.63
C LEU A 32 -17.33 8.27 0.55
N LEU A 33 -16.27 7.62 0.08
CA LEU A 33 -15.50 8.05 -1.09
C LEU A 33 -15.65 7.00 -2.19
N SER A 34 -15.89 7.45 -3.41
CA SER A 34 -15.89 6.59 -4.59
C SER A 34 -14.89 7.08 -5.63
N GLY A 35 -14.22 6.14 -6.29
CA GLY A 35 -13.41 6.39 -7.49
C GLY A 35 -14.12 5.85 -8.73
N SER A 36 -13.90 6.49 -9.87
CA SER A 36 -14.60 6.14 -11.11
C SER A 36 -13.73 6.22 -12.36
N ARG A 37 -14.18 5.51 -13.40
CA ARG A 37 -13.63 5.60 -14.76
C ARG A 37 -13.85 6.95 -15.43
N ASP A 38 -14.74 7.78 -14.91
CA ASP A 38 -14.91 9.18 -15.37
C ASP A 38 -13.73 10.10 -15.00
N LYS A 39 -12.69 9.54 -14.35
CA LYS A 39 -11.44 10.20 -13.95
C LYS A 39 -11.59 11.07 -12.70
N THR A 40 -12.73 10.99 -12.03
CA THR A 40 -13.03 11.75 -10.82
C THR A 40 -13.19 10.84 -9.61
N LEU A 41 -13.08 11.45 -8.43
CA LEU A 41 -13.58 10.88 -7.20
C LEU A 41 -14.74 11.72 -6.70
N ILE A 42 -15.66 11.09 -5.97
CA ILE A 42 -16.75 11.80 -5.28
C ILE A 42 -16.73 11.43 -3.80
N ALA A 43 -16.73 12.45 -2.94
CA ALA A 43 -17.03 12.29 -1.53
C ALA A 43 -18.53 12.51 -1.32
N TRP A 44 -19.19 11.53 -0.74
CA TRP A 44 -20.62 11.52 -0.45
C TRP A 44 -20.85 11.78 1.04
N LYS A 45 -21.89 12.54 1.34
CA LYS A 45 -22.47 12.61 2.68
C LYS A 45 -23.68 11.69 2.72
N LEU A 46 -23.60 10.65 3.53
CA LEU A 46 -24.69 9.72 3.77
C LEU A 46 -25.70 10.37 4.72
N THR A 47 -26.97 10.31 4.35
CA THR A 47 -28.10 10.86 5.12
C THR A 47 -28.97 9.74 5.67
N GLY A 48 -28.94 8.55 5.05
CA GLY A 48 -29.72 7.38 5.48
C GLY A 48 -31.20 7.45 5.10
N ASP A 49 -31.59 8.39 4.23
CA ASP A 49 -32.94 8.49 3.70
C ASP A 49 -33.18 7.43 2.61
N ASP A 50 -34.31 6.72 2.65
CA ASP A 50 -34.63 5.65 1.71
C ASP A 50 -34.85 6.19 0.28
N ALA A 51 -35.23 7.46 0.12
CA ALA A 51 -35.42 8.09 -1.19
C ALA A 51 -34.10 8.58 -1.82
N GLN A 52 -33.18 9.10 -1.00
CA GLN A 52 -31.86 9.54 -1.43
C GLN A 52 -30.85 9.29 -0.30
N TYR A 53 -30.19 8.13 -0.37
CA TYR A 53 -29.37 7.63 0.74
C TYR A 53 -28.16 8.52 1.07
N GLY A 54 -27.70 9.28 0.09
CA GLY A 54 -26.63 10.24 0.27
C GLY A 54 -26.53 11.20 -0.91
N VAL A 55 -25.85 12.31 -0.66
CA VAL A 55 -25.66 13.39 -1.63
C VAL A 55 -24.18 13.59 -1.93
N PRO A 56 -23.79 13.90 -3.18
CA PRO A 56 -22.41 14.21 -3.51
C PRO A 56 -22.04 15.54 -2.83
N LYS A 57 -21.05 15.49 -1.93
CA LYS A 57 -20.56 16.67 -1.22
C LYS A 57 -19.48 17.39 -2.04
N LYS A 58 -18.57 16.63 -2.64
CA LYS A 58 -17.42 17.19 -3.35
C LYS A 58 -16.93 16.24 -4.44
N SER A 59 -16.49 16.82 -5.56
CA SER A 59 -15.85 16.10 -6.66
C SER A 59 -14.38 16.48 -6.74
N PHE A 60 -13.52 15.47 -6.88
CA PHE A 60 -12.08 15.64 -6.99
C PHE A 60 -11.67 15.40 -8.44
N ILE A 61 -11.19 16.44 -9.09
CA ILE A 61 -10.82 16.46 -10.50
C ILE A 61 -9.31 16.72 -10.59
N GLY A 62 -8.62 15.92 -11.40
CA GLY A 62 -7.19 16.14 -11.65
C GLY A 62 -6.45 14.95 -12.25
N HIS A 63 -6.97 13.73 -12.09
CA HIS A 63 -6.44 12.58 -12.83
C HIS A 63 -6.78 12.70 -14.32
N SER A 64 -5.85 12.29 -15.17
CA SER A 64 -6.05 12.33 -16.63
C SER A 64 -6.62 11.03 -17.20
N HIS A 65 -6.66 9.97 -16.39
CA HIS A 65 -7.23 8.66 -16.74
C HIS A 65 -8.04 8.07 -15.58
N ILE A 66 -8.68 6.93 -15.84
CA ILE A 66 -9.45 6.10 -14.90
C ILE A 66 -8.81 6.09 -13.51
N VAL A 67 -9.58 6.45 -12.49
CA VAL A 67 -9.21 6.20 -11.10
C VAL A 67 -9.56 4.75 -10.81
N GLN A 68 -8.57 3.94 -10.44
CA GLN A 68 -8.75 2.50 -10.29
C GLN A 68 -8.99 2.09 -8.84
N ASP A 69 -8.33 2.74 -7.89
CA ASP A 69 -8.46 2.43 -6.47
C ASP A 69 -8.42 3.72 -5.63
N VAL A 70 -9.16 3.72 -4.53
CA VAL A 70 -9.28 4.85 -3.61
C VAL A 70 -9.26 4.36 -2.17
N THR A 71 -8.70 5.15 -1.26
CA THR A 71 -8.72 4.87 0.18
C THR A 71 -8.81 6.16 0.96
N ILE A 72 -9.38 6.11 2.16
CA ILE A 72 -9.45 7.23 3.10
C ILE A 72 -8.45 6.95 4.24
N SER A 73 -7.84 8.01 4.78
CA SER A 73 -7.08 7.92 6.03
C SER A 73 -7.99 7.61 7.23
N VAL A 74 -7.46 6.98 8.27
CA VAL A 74 -8.26 6.60 9.46
C VAL A 74 -8.90 7.81 10.14
N ASP A 75 -8.27 8.98 10.08
CA ASP A 75 -8.82 10.24 10.60
C ASP A 75 -9.90 10.85 9.69
N GLY A 76 -10.04 10.39 8.44
CA GLY A 76 -11.00 10.94 7.49
C GLY A 76 -10.66 12.34 7.00
N ALA A 77 -9.39 12.76 7.12
CA ALA A 77 -8.91 14.05 6.63
C ALA A 77 -8.40 13.97 5.17
N TYR A 78 -7.79 12.84 4.80
CA TYR A 78 -7.16 12.68 3.50
C TYR A 78 -7.75 11.50 2.71
N ALA A 79 -7.74 11.64 1.39
CA ALA A 79 -8.01 10.56 0.47
C ALA A 79 -6.79 10.31 -0.41
N LEU A 80 -6.53 9.05 -0.72
CA LEU A 80 -5.50 8.65 -1.68
C LEU A 80 -6.16 7.94 -2.84
N SER A 81 -5.75 8.30 -4.05
CA SER A 81 -6.22 7.70 -5.29
C SER A 81 -5.07 7.18 -6.13
N GLY A 82 -5.27 6.04 -6.78
CA GLY A 82 -4.39 5.51 -7.82
C GLY A 82 -5.10 5.50 -9.16
N SER A 83 -4.42 5.95 -10.21
CA SER A 83 -4.98 6.07 -11.56
C SER A 83 -4.12 5.38 -12.61
N TRP A 84 -4.78 5.06 -13.73
CA TRP A 84 -4.11 4.61 -14.96
C TRP A 84 -3.31 5.72 -15.64
N ASP A 85 -3.37 6.96 -15.13
CA ASP A 85 -2.42 8.01 -15.54
C ASP A 85 -1.00 7.81 -14.99
N LYS A 86 -0.76 6.67 -14.34
CA LYS A 86 0.51 6.23 -13.75
C LYS A 86 0.90 6.98 -12.48
N THR A 87 -0.03 7.76 -11.92
CA THR A 87 0.22 8.57 -10.73
C THR A 87 -0.71 8.18 -9.60
N LEU A 88 -0.29 8.54 -8.39
CA LEU A 88 -1.18 8.64 -7.25
C LEU A 88 -1.39 10.10 -6.90
N ARG A 89 -2.51 10.40 -6.26
CA ARG A 89 -2.77 11.72 -5.70
C ARG A 89 -3.28 11.60 -4.27
N LEU A 90 -2.73 12.44 -3.40
CA LEU A 90 -3.26 12.68 -2.06
C LEU A 90 -4.16 13.92 -2.15
N TRP A 91 -5.36 13.79 -1.62
CA TRP A 91 -6.39 14.82 -1.60
C TRP A 91 -6.71 15.18 -0.17
N ASP A 92 -6.87 16.46 0.08
CA ASP A 92 -7.47 16.96 1.30
C ASP A 92 -9.00 16.96 1.13
N LEU A 93 -9.70 16.23 2.01
CA LEU A 93 -11.15 16.06 1.93
C LEU A 93 -11.93 17.31 2.38
N GLU A 94 -11.30 18.22 3.12
CA GLU A 94 -11.90 19.49 3.53
C GLU A 94 -11.84 20.50 2.38
N THR A 95 -10.63 20.76 1.87
CA THR A 95 -10.40 21.74 0.80
C THR A 95 -10.82 21.23 -0.57
N GLY A 96 -10.69 19.92 -0.83
CA GLY A 96 -10.93 19.33 -2.16
C GLY A 96 -9.70 19.34 -3.07
N GLU A 97 -8.58 19.85 -2.58
CA GLU A 97 -7.39 20.06 -3.40
C GLU A 97 -6.47 18.85 -3.37
N SER A 98 -5.75 18.66 -4.48
CA SER A 98 -4.67 17.68 -4.57
C SER A 98 -3.45 18.25 -3.84
N THR A 99 -3.18 17.75 -2.63
CA THR A 99 -2.04 18.21 -1.83
C THR A 99 -0.72 17.70 -2.38
N LYS A 100 -0.69 16.44 -2.86
CA LYS A 100 0.49 15.80 -3.42
C LYS A 100 0.16 14.92 -4.61
N ARG A 101 1.15 14.79 -5.49
CA ARG A 101 1.17 13.85 -6.63
C ARG A 101 2.40 12.97 -6.48
N PHE A 102 2.20 11.67 -6.64
CA PHE A 102 3.27 10.67 -6.57
C PHE A 102 3.55 10.21 -7.99
N ASP A 103 4.74 10.53 -8.48
CA ASP A 103 5.20 10.21 -9.81
C ASP A 103 6.38 9.23 -9.71
N GLY A 104 6.42 8.22 -10.58
CA GLY A 104 7.48 7.21 -10.56
C GLY A 104 7.06 5.81 -10.96
N HIS A 105 5.76 5.51 -11.06
CA HIS A 105 5.30 4.30 -11.75
C HIS A 105 5.38 4.48 -13.26
N THR A 106 5.73 3.40 -13.96
CA THR A 106 5.86 3.43 -15.44
C THR A 106 4.63 2.88 -16.16
N GLY A 107 3.75 2.21 -15.41
CA GLY A 107 2.47 1.67 -15.86
C GLY A 107 1.33 2.04 -14.92
N ASP A 108 0.11 1.65 -15.32
CA ASP A 108 -1.13 2.01 -14.64
C ASP A 108 -1.13 1.60 -13.17
N VAL A 109 -1.50 2.52 -12.28
CA VAL A 109 -1.64 2.21 -10.85
C VAL A 109 -2.97 1.51 -10.65
N LEU A 110 -2.91 0.28 -10.14
CA LEU A 110 -4.06 -0.60 -9.99
C LEU A 110 -4.61 -0.64 -8.58
N SER A 111 -3.78 -0.40 -7.57
CA SER A 111 -4.21 -0.46 -6.18
C SER A 111 -3.34 0.42 -5.29
N VAL A 112 -3.97 1.00 -4.26
CA VAL A 112 -3.33 1.92 -3.33
C VAL A 112 -3.77 1.63 -1.90
N SER A 113 -2.89 1.82 -0.91
CA SER A 113 -3.23 1.66 0.50
C SER A 113 -2.41 2.62 1.36
N ILE A 114 -3.04 3.16 2.40
CA ILE A 114 -2.39 4.00 3.42
C ILE A 114 -2.13 3.13 4.66
N ALA A 115 -0.97 3.28 5.29
CA ALA A 115 -0.68 2.65 6.57
C ALA A 115 -1.51 3.30 7.70
N SER A 116 -1.89 2.54 8.71
CA SER A 116 -2.65 3.06 9.87
C SER A 116 -1.93 4.19 10.62
N ASN A 117 -0.60 4.21 10.58
CA ASN A 117 0.23 5.28 11.15
C ASN A 117 0.30 6.55 10.28
N LEU A 118 -0.35 6.57 9.12
CA LEU A 118 -0.38 7.67 8.14
C LEU A 118 1.00 8.13 7.64
N ARG A 119 2.07 7.36 7.85
CA ARG A 119 3.43 7.74 7.43
C ARG A 119 3.85 7.14 6.11
N GLN A 120 3.22 6.04 5.72
CA GLN A 120 3.60 5.25 4.55
C GLN A 120 2.39 5.00 3.67
N ILE A 121 2.64 5.07 2.38
CA ILE A 121 1.70 4.75 1.33
C ILE A 121 2.31 3.62 0.51
N VAL A 122 1.48 2.69 0.06
CA VAL A 122 1.89 1.66 -0.90
C VAL A 122 1.02 1.68 -2.13
N SER A 123 1.63 1.36 -3.26
CA SER A 123 0.97 1.32 -4.56
C SER A 123 1.42 0.10 -5.34
N ALA A 124 0.49 -0.46 -6.11
CA ALA A 124 0.71 -1.57 -7.01
C ALA A 124 0.36 -1.15 -8.44
N SER A 125 1.15 -1.62 -9.41
CA SER A 125 1.02 -1.18 -10.80
C SER A 125 1.16 -2.33 -11.81
N ARG A 126 0.67 -2.06 -13.03
CA ARG A 126 0.96 -2.86 -14.24
C ARG A 126 2.44 -2.89 -14.60
N ASP A 127 3.28 -2.00 -14.04
CA ASP A 127 4.73 -2.09 -14.19
C ASP A 127 5.37 -3.24 -13.39
N LYS A 128 4.54 -4.10 -12.75
CA LYS A 128 4.95 -5.29 -12.01
C LYS A 128 5.65 -4.98 -10.69
N THR A 129 5.62 -3.73 -10.25
CA THR A 129 6.24 -3.28 -9.01
C THR A 129 5.21 -2.92 -7.95
N VAL A 130 5.64 -3.05 -6.68
CA VAL A 130 5.00 -2.40 -5.54
C VAL A 130 5.91 -1.28 -5.08
N LYS A 131 5.42 -0.05 -4.99
CA LYS A 131 6.21 1.09 -4.48
C LYS A 131 5.72 1.50 -3.11
N VAL A 132 6.68 1.91 -2.28
CA VAL A 132 6.45 2.46 -0.95
C VAL A 132 6.82 3.93 -0.98
N TRP A 133 5.93 4.79 -0.52
CA TRP A 133 6.08 6.24 -0.55
C TRP A 133 6.00 6.81 0.86
N ASN A 134 6.72 7.91 1.08
CA ASN A 134 6.45 8.78 2.22
C ASN A 134 5.31 9.75 1.89
N THR A 135 4.79 10.47 2.90
CA THR A 135 3.67 11.41 2.70
C THR A 135 4.03 12.66 1.89
N ILE A 136 5.31 12.96 1.69
CA ILE A 136 5.77 14.13 0.93
C ILE A 136 5.87 13.87 -0.57
N GLY A 137 5.71 12.63 -1.03
CA GLY A 137 5.67 12.29 -2.45
C GLY A 137 6.87 11.48 -2.95
N GLU A 138 7.84 11.18 -2.10
CA GLU A 138 9.07 10.50 -2.49
C GLU A 138 8.89 8.97 -2.43
N CYS A 139 9.39 8.30 -3.46
CA CYS A 139 9.46 6.85 -3.50
C CYS A 139 10.61 6.37 -2.62
N MET A 140 10.30 5.76 -1.48
CA MET A 140 11.29 5.20 -0.56
C MET A 140 11.84 3.87 -1.05
N HIS A 141 10.96 2.98 -1.55
CA HIS A 141 11.35 1.64 -1.99
C HIS A 141 10.54 1.21 -3.21
N THR A 142 11.17 0.44 -4.09
CA THR A 142 10.50 -0.25 -5.21
C THR A 142 10.75 -1.75 -5.07
N LEU A 143 9.67 -2.50 -4.89
CA LEU A 143 9.69 -3.95 -4.75
C LEU A 143 9.40 -4.60 -6.10
N THR A 144 10.41 -5.23 -6.69
CA THR A 144 10.36 -5.92 -7.99
C THR A 144 10.17 -7.43 -7.83
N SER A 145 9.22 -7.84 -6.98
CA SER A 145 9.07 -9.25 -6.62
C SER A 145 8.16 -10.04 -7.55
N HIS A 146 7.23 -9.39 -8.26
CA HIS A 146 6.24 -10.04 -9.12
C HIS A 146 6.69 -10.14 -10.58
N LYS A 147 6.27 -11.21 -11.26
CA LYS A 147 6.62 -11.45 -12.68
C LYS A 147 5.60 -10.84 -13.66
N ASP A 148 4.44 -10.44 -13.15
CA ASP A 148 3.32 -9.89 -13.91
C ASP A 148 2.63 -8.75 -13.15
N TRP A 149 1.57 -8.17 -13.71
CA TRP A 149 0.83 -7.04 -13.14
C TRP A 149 0.45 -7.28 -11.68
N VAL A 150 0.66 -6.28 -10.84
CA VAL A 150 0.26 -6.34 -9.43
C VAL A 150 -1.14 -5.75 -9.31
N SER A 151 -2.12 -6.60 -9.03
CA SER A 151 -3.54 -6.23 -9.07
C SER A 151 -4.04 -5.62 -7.77
N ALA A 152 -3.47 -5.98 -6.63
CA ALA A 152 -3.90 -5.48 -5.33
C ALA A 152 -2.72 -5.33 -4.37
N VAL A 153 -2.76 -4.31 -3.53
CA VAL A 153 -1.85 -4.13 -2.41
C VAL A 153 -2.58 -3.60 -1.18
N ARG A 154 -2.30 -4.18 -0.02
CA ARG A 154 -2.89 -3.75 1.27
C ARG A 154 -1.87 -3.83 2.39
N PHE A 155 -1.98 -2.89 3.33
CA PHE A 155 -1.30 -3.01 4.61
C PHE A 155 -2.02 -4.02 5.51
N SER A 156 -1.25 -4.79 6.26
CA SER A 156 -1.78 -5.56 7.37
C SER A 156 -2.33 -4.62 8.45
N PRO A 157 -3.51 -4.89 9.05
CA PRO A 157 -4.06 -4.09 10.15
C PRO A 157 -3.23 -4.16 11.43
N ASP A 158 -2.37 -5.17 11.58
CA ASP A 158 -1.58 -5.36 12.81
C ASP A 158 -0.59 -4.21 13.01
N THR A 159 -0.78 -3.46 14.10
CA THR A 159 -0.03 -2.25 14.44
C THR A 159 1.46 -2.51 14.68
N LYS A 160 1.87 -3.77 14.86
CA LYS A 160 3.26 -4.15 15.16
C LYS A 160 4.11 -4.50 13.93
N SER A 161 3.49 -4.81 12.79
CA SER A 161 4.25 -5.18 11.60
C SER A 161 3.86 -4.29 10.42
N ASN A 162 4.86 -3.57 9.88
CA ASN A 162 4.77 -2.88 8.60
C ASN A 162 4.78 -3.93 7.46
N THR A 163 3.76 -4.78 7.47
CA THR A 163 3.60 -5.90 6.54
C THR A 163 2.69 -5.46 5.41
N VAL A 164 3.16 -5.66 4.19
CA VAL A 164 2.45 -5.37 2.95
C VAL A 164 2.13 -6.67 2.27
N ILE A 165 0.88 -6.84 1.85
CA ILE A 165 0.43 -8.01 1.10
C ILE A 165 0.10 -7.56 -0.31
N SER A 166 0.65 -8.24 -1.31
CA SER A 166 0.42 -7.97 -2.73
C SER A 166 -0.09 -9.21 -3.45
N ALA A 167 -1.00 -9.01 -4.39
CA ALA A 167 -1.52 -10.05 -5.28
C ALA A 167 -1.21 -9.68 -6.73
N SER A 168 -0.87 -10.67 -7.55
CA SER A 168 -0.46 -10.46 -8.94
C SER A 168 -1.04 -11.49 -9.89
N TRP A 169 -1.08 -11.10 -11.16
CA TRP A 169 -1.44 -11.94 -12.30
C TRP A 169 -0.43 -13.07 -12.56
N ASP A 170 0.73 -13.04 -11.89
CA ASP A 170 1.66 -14.18 -11.83
C ASP A 170 1.15 -15.37 -11.00
N LYS A 171 -0.12 -15.30 -10.55
CA LYS A 171 -0.83 -16.31 -9.75
C LYS A 171 -0.28 -16.44 -8.33
N THR A 172 0.42 -15.42 -7.83
CA THR A 172 0.98 -15.42 -6.47
C THR A 172 0.41 -14.30 -5.60
N VAL A 173 0.35 -14.61 -4.30
CA VAL A 173 0.19 -13.62 -3.23
C VAL A 173 1.50 -13.57 -2.46
N LYS A 174 2.04 -12.37 -2.24
CA LYS A 174 3.31 -12.16 -1.55
C LYS A 174 3.10 -11.31 -0.31
N VAL A 175 3.78 -11.69 0.76
CA VAL A 175 3.82 -10.96 2.02
C VAL A 175 5.23 -10.40 2.19
N CYS A 176 5.32 -9.08 2.32
CA CYS A 176 6.59 -8.36 2.41
C CYS A 176 6.66 -7.58 3.72
N TYR A 177 7.80 -7.66 4.40
CA TYR A 177 8.08 -6.90 5.62
C TYR A 177 8.91 -5.67 5.30
N LEU A 178 8.42 -4.47 5.65
CA LEU A 178 9.18 -3.23 5.39
C LEU A 178 10.42 -3.08 6.28
N LEU A 179 10.47 -3.72 7.46
CA LEU A 179 11.62 -3.64 8.39
C LEU A 179 12.89 -4.32 7.86
N PHE A 180 12.75 -5.36 7.03
CA PHE A 180 13.88 -6.13 6.52
C PHE A 180 14.61 -5.46 5.35
N LEU A 181 13.96 -4.51 4.66
CA LEU A 181 14.55 -3.79 3.53
C LEU A 181 15.71 -2.89 3.99
N GLN A 182 15.53 -2.14 5.09
CA GLN A 182 16.56 -1.27 5.64
C GLN A 182 17.82 -2.05 6.07
N ILE A 183 17.63 -3.22 6.70
CA ILE A 183 18.74 -4.05 7.21
C ILE A 183 19.48 -4.73 6.05
N CYS A 184 18.76 -5.23 5.03
CA CYS A 184 19.40 -5.82 3.86
C CYS A 184 20.25 -4.78 3.11
N GLU A 185 19.73 -3.59 2.82
CA GLU A 185 20.49 -2.54 2.12
C GLU A 185 21.72 -2.06 2.91
N MET A 186 21.62 -2.01 4.25
CA MET A 186 22.76 -1.69 5.13
C MET A 186 23.78 -2.84 5.20
N MET A 187 23.35 -4.10 5.09
CA MET A 187 24.25 -5.26 5.12
C MET A 187 24.91 -5.56 3.79
N PHE A 188 24.26 -5.32 2.65
CA PHE A 188 24.81 -5.67 1.33
C PHE A 188 26.25 -5.17 1.07
N PRO A 189 26.64 -3.92 1.43
CA PRO A 189 28.04 -3.49 1.26
C PRO A 189 29.00 -4.05 2.33
N ILE A 190 28.51 -4.44 3.51
CA ILE A 190 29.34 -4.94 4.62
C ILE A 190 29.69 -6.41 4.41
N PHE A 191 28.77 -7.21 3.86
CA PHE A 191 28.97 -8.65 3.64
C PHE A 191 29.72 -8.97 2.33
N ALA A 192 29.89 -7.98 1.45
CA ALA A 192 30.64 -8.12 0.19
C ALA A 192 32.18 -8.13 0.37
N THR A 193 32.69 -7.84 1.57
CA THR A 193 34.13 -7.93 1.87
C THR A 193 34.35 -8.90 3.03
N SER A 194 35.30 -9.82 2.89
CA SER A 194 35.59 -10.86 3.90
C SER A 194 35.92 -10.30 5.29
N ASP A 195 36.31 -9.03 5.37
CA ASP A 195 36.63 -8.31 6.61
C ASP A 195 35.42 -7.68 7.33
N GLY A 196 34.28 -7.47 6.64
CA GLY A 196 33.10 -6.85 7.24
C GLY A 196 32.43 -7.74 8.30
N PHE A 197 32.50 -9.06 8.12
CA PHE A 197 31.91 -10.05 9.03
C PHE A 197 32.62 -10.09 10.40
N ALA A 198 33.95 -9.92 10.40
CA ALA A 198 34.76 -9.95 11.62
C ALA A 198 34.61 -8.67 12.45
N ARG A 199 34.50 -7.50 11.80
CA ARG A 199 34.36 -6.20 12.47
C ARG A 199 32.99 -6.00 13.12
N MET A 200 31.91 -6.52 12.52
CA MET A 200 30.56 -6.40 13.10
C MET A 200 30.40 -7.24 14.39
N ARG A 201 31.11 -8.38 14.50
CA ARG A 201 31.13 -9.20 15.72
C ARG A 201 31.69 -8.48 16.95
N LEU A 202 32.50 -7.44 16.76
CA LEU A 202 33.21 -6.76 17.84
C LEU A 202 32.50 -5.52 18.40
N GLN A 203 31.46 -4.99 17.72
CA GLN A 203 30.77 -3.76 18.16
C GLN A 203 29.45 -3.97 18.89
N LEU A 204 28.90 -5.18 18.89
CA LEU A 204 27.62 -5.47 19.54
C LEU A 204 27.85 -5.96 20.98
N SER A 205 27.59 -5.08 21.95
CA SER A 205 27.64 -5.45 23.37
C SER A 205 26.53 -6.47 23.71
N PRO A 206 26.75 -7.44 24.62
CA PRO A 206 25.84 -8.56 24.86
C PRO A 206 24.48 -8.21 25.48
N ARG A 207 24.16 -6.93 25.69
CA ARG A 207 23.03 -6.49 26.52
C ARG A 207 21.67 -6.43 25.81
N SER A 208 21.56 -6.78 24.53
CA SER A 208 20.28 -6.79 23.82
C SER A 208 19.91 -8.20 23.31
N LEU A 209 19.20 -8.96 24.15
CA LEU A 209 18.67 -10.30 23.85
C LEU A 209 17.80 -10.36 22.57
N ILE A 210 17.21 -9.23 22.18
CA ILE A 210 16.37 -9.11 20.97
C ILE A 210 17.25 -9.09 19.72
N LEU A 211 18.41 -8.41 19.79
CA LEU A 211 19.31 -8.25 18.66
C LEU A 211 20.11 -9.53 18.39
N THR A 212 20.47 -10.27 19.44
CA THR A 212 21.16 -11.57 19.29
C THR A 212 20.25 -12.61 18.64
N SER A 213 18.97 -12.65 19.02
CA SER A 213 17.97 -13.55 18.41
C SER A 213 17.75 -13.24 16.93
N LEU A 214 17.58 -11.96 16.58
CA LEU A 214 17.45 -11.53 15.17
C LEU A 214 18.72 -11.83 14.36
N PHE A 215 19.90 -11.69 14.97
CA PHE A 215 21.18 -12.02 14.34
C PHE A 215 21.31 -13.53 14.07
N GLN A 216 20.86 -14.37 15.02
CA GLN A 216 20.86 -15.82 14.86
C GLN A 216 19.89 -16.27 13.76
N ILE A 217 18.71 -15.65 13.68
CA ILE A 217 17.73 -15.90 12.61
C ILE A 217 18.28 -15.45 11.25
N ALA A 218 18.88 -14.27 11.17
CA ALA A 218 19.49 -13.76 9.94
C ALA A 218 20.64 -14.63 9.45
N PHE A 219 21.48 -15.14 10.37
CA PHE A 219 22.60 -16.04 10.08
C PHE A 219 22.15 -17.41 9.58
N ILE A 220 21.10 -17.97 10.19
CA ILE A 220 20.51 -19.25 9.76
C ILE A 220 19.91 -19.10 8.35
N LEU A 221 19.21 -18.00 8.09
CA LEU A 221 18.59 -17.74 6.78
C LEU A 221 19.63 -17.54 5.68
N THR A 222 20.71 -16.77 5.92
CA THR A 222 21.78 -16.61 4.92
C THR A 222 22.53 -17.92 4.67
N SER A 223 22.78 -18.72 5.71
CA SER A 223 23.44 -20.02 5.57
C SER A 223 22.57 -21.02 4.78
N LEU A 224 21.25 -20.99 4.96
CA LEU A 224 20.32 -21.82 4.22
C LEU A 224 20.25 -21.41 2.74
N VAL A 225 20.21 -20.11 2.45
CA VAL A 225 20.18 -19.57 1.08
C VAL A 225 21.48 -19.88 0.33
N LEU A 226 22.63 -19.66 0.97
CA LEU A 226 23.94 -19.98 0.37
C LEU A 226 24.11 -21.50 0.16
N GLY A 227 23.64 -22.33 1.09
CA GLY A 227 23.64 -23.78 0.92
C GLY A 227 22.76 -24.24 -0.25
N LEU A 228 21.58 -23.63 -0.44
CA LEU A 228 20.68 -23.91 -1.56
C LEU A 228 21.24 -23.45 -2.91
N GLU A 229 21.94 -22.31 -2.95
CA GLU A 229 22.65 -21.82 -4.14
C GLU A 229 23.80 -22.76 -4.54
N GLN A 230 24.60 -23.24 -3.59
CA GLN A 230 25.66 -24.22 -3.88
C GLN A 230 25.12 -25.56 -4.39
N VAL A 231 24.00 -26.04 -3.84
CA VAL A 231 23.35 -27.27 -4.31
C VAL A 231 22.74 -27.10 -5.71
N ARG A 232 22.26 -25.90 -6.06
CA ARG A 232 21.81 -25.58 -7.43
C ARG A 232 22.95 -25.42 -8.43
N ALA A 233 24.11 -24.94 -8.00
CA ALA A 233 25.28 -24.78 -8.87
C ALA A 233 26.01 -26.10 -9.18
N GLN A 234 25.72 -27.18 -8.45
CA GLN A 234 26.29 -28.52 -8.68
C GLN A 234 25.33 -29.51 -9.37
N ARG A 235 24.19 -29.05 -9.89
CA ARG A 235 23.28 -29.82 -10.76
C ARG A 235 23.21 -29.18 -12.13
#